data_AF-A0A9D8NU59-F1
#
_entry.id   AF-A0A9D8NU59-F1
#
_cell.length_a   1.000
_cell.length_b   1.000
_cell.length_c   1.000
_cell.angle_alpha   90.00
_cell.angle_beta   90.00
_cell.angle_gamma   90.00
#
_symmetry.space_group_name_H-M   'P 1'
#
loop_
_entity.id
_entity.type
_entity.pdbx_description
1 polymer ?
#
loop_
_entity_poly.entity_id
_entity_poly.type
_entity_poly.pdbx_seq_one_letter_code
_entity_poly.pdbx_strand_id
1 'polypeptide(L)'
;MLSLLRSLGLGTGKAIRKPNTNKPALVSLEDRITPVVTALYNSATPSLLTINFQNANDTATVTYDSTNGYRINAGGSFITILGGYTSADTVDRLVIRDSGDSARGQSVTLGTSGTDNFSVDKGVSITGIETVILDKSITVASNNGVSITGATTSIQLGADITADDLPVVLDGPVVPSANVTIDTDDTAGGNVSFTGTVNSFTPLPPTSPTPRNLTVTAGTGSVSFGEKIGATQSLANVGITGDTISLTGNVTSSGNITFTGDLTLNRNVTISSTSGATGAITFTGTIDSDTSSTPRSLTLGTASPSQSGATTFGDSLGATNRLGAVTVHRTGTISIDGNISTANAAVSFKGAVALTGDSSIITKTGSNVGGNVSFLSTLNATASGAQDLRIDAGSNGIVTFGSTVGATTKLGEIQVNAKTIAIGGDITSNNANITLTGGVILNSSPTISSTGGNITLNGSVNGSAINTRSLT
;
A
#
# COMPACT_ATOMS: atom_id res chain seq x y z
N MET A 1 46.71 -65.94 -28.41
CA MET A 1 48.05 -66.12 -29.00
C MET A 1 48.63 -64.72 -29.15
N LEU A 2 49.76 -64.26 -28.59
CA LEU A 2 50.93 -64.83 -27.92
C LEU A 2 51.60 -63.63 -27.17
N SER A 3 51.54 -63.52 -25.83
CA SER A 3 52.62 -63.72 -24.83
C SER A 3 53.97 -62.98 -25.03
N LEU A 4 54.40 -62.10 -24.08
CA LEU A 4 55.50 -62.31 -23.10
C LEU A 4 56.11 -61.01 -22.49
N LEU A 5 56.07 -60.97 -21.15
CA LEU A 5 57.07 -60.56 -20.13
C LEU A 5 58.21 -59.53 -20.41
N ARG A 6 58.36 -58.57 -19.47
CA ARG A 6 59.52 -58.29 -18.55
C ARG A 6 59.22 -56.98 -17.78
N SER A 7 59.07 -56.91 -16.45
CA SER A 7 59.90 -57.31 -15.29
C SER A 7 61.05 -56.35 -14.92
N LEU A 8 60.80 -55.58 -13.84
CA LEU A 8 61.65 -55.13 -12.73
C LEU A 8 62.95 -54.33 -12.94
N GLY A 9 63.10 -53.27 -12.12
CA GLY A 9 64.39 -52.65 -11.77
C GLY A 9 64.25 -51.43 -10.85
N LEU A 10 64.27 -51.66 -9.53
CA LEU A 10 64.21 -50.67 -8.44
C LEU A 10 65.48 -49.79 -8.32
N GLY A 11 65.31 -48.63 -7.68
CA GLY A 11 66.33 -47.97 -6.82
C GLY A 11 66.82 -46.61 -7.34
N THR A 12 67.00 -45.54 -6.55
CA THR A 12 67.02 -45.35 -5.09
C THR A 12 66.78 -43.86 -4.76
N GLY A 13 66.08 -43.62 -3.66
CA GLY A 13 66.05 -42.42 -2.80
C GLY A 13 66.33 -41.03 -3.39
N LYS A 14 65.26 -40.27 -3.67
CA LYS A 14 65.27 -38.80 -3.59
C LYS A 14 64.35 -38.40 -2.45
N ALA A 15 64.93 -37.90 -1.35
CA ALA A 15 64.22 -37.51 -0.14
C ALA A 15 63.18 -36.42 -0.44
N ILE A 16 61.90 -36.79 -0.34
CA ILE A 16 60.79 -35.84 -0.27
C ILE A 16 60.84 -35.24 1.13
N ARG A 17 61.33 -34.00 1.25
CA ARG A 17 61.14 -33.20 2.47
C ARG A 17 59.63 -33.06 2.69
N LYS A 18 59.12 -33.68 3.75
CA LYS A 18 57.76 -33.40 4.28
C LYS A 18 57.64 -31.88 4.52
N PRO A 19 56.55 -31.22 4.13
CA PRO A 19 56.29 -29.86 4.58
C PRO A 19 56.17 -29.89 6.10
N ASN A 20 56.90 -28.97 6.75
CA ASN A 20 56.88 -28.78 8.18
C ASN A 20 55.47 -28.34 8.62
N THR A 21 54.68 -29.22 9.22
CA THR A 21 53.32 -28.94 9.72
C THR A 21 53.29 -28.33 11.13
N ASN A 22 54.42 -27.83 11.65
CA ASN A 22 54.48 -27.24 12.98
C ASN A 22 54.76 -25.72 12.96
N LYS A 23 54.09 -24.99 12.08
CA LYS A 23 53.77 -23.58 12.37
C LYS A 23 52.25 -23.53 12.58
N PRO A 24 51.74 -23.17 13.78
CA PRO A 24 50.36 -22.73 13.84
C PRO A 24 50.22 -21.63 12.79
N ALA A 25 49.24 -21.77 11.90
CA ALA A 25 48.84 -20.65 11.07
C ALA A 25 48.45 -19.54 12.05
N LEU A 26 49.33 -18.57 12.23
CA LEU A 26 48.93 -17.24 12.65
C LEU A 26 48.05 -16.76 11.51
N VAL A 27 46.77 -17.11 11.57
CA VAL A 27 45.75 -16.28 10.93
C VAL A 27 45.98 -14.92 11.56
N SER A 28 46.38 -13.95 10.75
CA SER A 28 46.47 -12.56 11.18
C SER A 28 45.16 -12.23 11.90
N LEU A 29 45.23 -12.06 13.22
CA LEU A 29 44.11 -11.53 14.01
C LEU A 29 43.93 -10.03 13.70
N GLU A 30 44.85 -9.44 12.96
CA GLU A 30 44.90 -8.04 12.56
C GLU A 30 44.06 -7.77 11.30
N ASP A 31 42.75 -8.00 11.35
CA ASP A 31 41.79 -7.04 10.75
C ASP A 31 40.34 -7.26 11.20
N ARG A 32 40.13 -7.71 12.44
CA ARG A 32 38.82 -7.48 13.07
C ARG A 32 38.80 -6.02 13.48
N ILE A 33 38.46 -5.14 12.54
CA ILE A 33 38.10 -3.76 12.86
C ILE A 33 37.02 -3.88 13.95
N THR A 34 37.38 -3.51 15.17
CA THR A 34 36.46 -3.61 16.30
C THR A 34 35.31 -2.65 15.99
N PRO A 35 34.05 -3.04 16.17
CA PRO A 35 32.94 -2.12 16.01
C PRO A 35 33.19 -0.82 16.81
N VAL A 36 33.07 0.35 16.19
CA VAL A 36 33.31 1.67 16.84
C VAL A 36 32.10 2.57 16.66
N VAL A 37 31.30 2.63 17.72
CA VAL A 37 30.23 3.62 17.87
C VAL A 37 30.69 4.72 18.82
N THR A 38 30.47 5.97 18.44
CA THR A 38 30.78 7.14 19.29
C THR A 38 29.54 7.98 19.52
N ALA A 39 29.47 8.67 20.65
CA ALA A 39 28.40 9.60 20.97
C ALA A 39 28.97 10.95 21.44
N LEU A 40 28.42 12.04 20.92
CA LEU A 40 28.80 13.41 21.25
C LEU A 40 27.54 14.23 21.53
N TYR A 41 27.48 14.85 22.70
CA TYR A 41 26.48 15.83 23.06
C TYR A 41 27.01 17.26 22.86
N ASN A 42 26.18 18.12 22.30
CA ASN A 42 26.42 19.55 22.21
C ASN A 42 25.28 20.27 22.94
N SER A 43 25.61 21.02 23.99
CA SER A 43 24.67 21.77 24.82
C SER A 43 24.26 23.13 24.25
N ALA A 44 24.77 23.52 23.08
CA ALA A 44 24.28 24.70 22.36
C ALA A 44 22.78 24.54 22.07
N THR A 45 22.01 25.61 22.12
CA THR A 45 20.55 25.56 21.87
C THR A 45 20.24 25.70 20.38
N PRO A 46 19.54 24.74 19.73
CA PRO A 46 18.96 23.53 20.33
C PRO A 46 20.02 22.42 20.57
N SER A 47 19.91 21.74 21.71
CA SER A 47 20.88 20.71 22.12
C SER A 47 20.86 19.52 21.17
N LEU A 48 22.03 18.94 20.92
CA LEU A 48 22.21 17.92 19.88
C LEU A 48 22.99 16.74 20.42
N LEU A 49 22.37 15.56 20.41
CA LEU A 49 23.05 14.28 20.59
C LEU A 49 23.33 13.66 19.22
N THR A 50 24.60 13.49 18.89
CA THR A 50 25.04 12.83 17.66
C THR A 50 25.68 11.48 17.99
N ILE A 51 25.19 10.41 17.38
CA ILE A 51 25.73 9.05 17.47
C ILE A 51 26.30 8.68 16.11
N ASN A 52 27.60 8.39 16.04
CA ASN A 52 28.28 8.04 14.81
C ASN A 52 28.70 6.56 14.82
N PHE A 53 28.31 5.87 13.77
CA PHE A 53 28.78 4.55 13.41
C PHE A 53 29.90 4.71 12.38
N GLN A 54 30.93 3.88 12.41
CA GLN A 54 32.12 4.04 11.57
C GLN A 54 32.50 2.75 10.83
N ASN A 55 32.29 1.60 11.44
CA ASN A 55 32.78 0.32 10.95
C ASN A 55 31.65 -0.61 10.52
N ALA A 56 31.99 -1.55 9.64
CA ALA A 56 31.04 -2.55 9.19
C ALA A 56 30.56 -3.39 10.39
N ASN A 57 29.26 -3.67 10.43
CA ASN A 57 28.59 -4.38 11.52
C ASN A 57 28.62 -3.65 12.87
N ASP A 58 28.79 -2.33 12.88
CA ASP A 58 28.54 -1.53 14.07
C ASP A 58 27.09 -1.70 14.53
N THR A 59 26.92 -1.97 15.82
CA THR A 59 25.60 -2.14 16.42
C THR A 59 25.50 -1.27 17.68
N ALA A 60 24.36 -0.58 17.83
CA ALA A 60 24.08 0.12 19.07
C ALA A 60 22.60 0.03 19.47
N THR A 61 22.38 -0.02 20.78
CA THR A 61 21.06 0.20 21.38
C THR A 61 21.09 1.54 22.09
N VAL A 62 20.28 2.47 21.61
CA VAL A 62 20.03 3.76 22.26
C VAL A 62 18.81 3.58 23.15
N THR A 63 18.90 3.96 24.41
CA THR A 63 17.78 3.96 25.34
C THR A 63 17.62 5.33 25.97
N TYR A 64 16.39 5.66 26.33
CA TYR A 64 16.07 6.79 27.18
C TYR A 64 15.23 6.31 28.36
N ASP A 65 15.55 6.80 29.55
CA ASP A 65 14.65 6.73 30.68
C ASP A 65 14.79 7.99 31.52
N SER A 66 13.69 8.40 32.13
CA SER A 66 13.58 9.60 32.96
C SER A 66 14.54 9.65 34.15
N THR A 67 15.13 8.51 34.57
CA THR A 67 16.07 8.46 35.70
C THR A 67 17.53 8.61 35.25
N ASN A 68 17.91 8.00 34.14
CA ASN A 68 19.29 7.89 33.70
C ASN A 68 19.57 8.66 32.39
N GLY A 69 18.56 9.31 31.81
CA GLY A 69 18.69 10.02 30.55
C GLY A 69 18.98 9.07 29.38
N TYR A 70 19.67 9.60 28.37
CA TYR A 70 20.13 8.84 27.21
C TYR A 70 21.31 7.95 27.56
N ARG A 71 21.22 6.69 27.16
CA ARG A 71 22.30 5.70 27.29
C ARG A 71 22.48 4.99 25.96
N ILE A 72 23.73 4.74 25.58
CA ILE A 72 24.08 4.01 24.36
C ILE A 72 24.88 2.78 24.74
N ASN A 73 24.34 1.60 24.45
CA ASN A 73 25.07 0.35 24.54
C ASN A 73 25.58 -0.03 23.15
N ALA A 74 26.89 -0.14 22.98
CA ALA A 74 27.52 -0.59 21.74
C ALA A 74 28.54 -1.68 22.05
N GLY A 75 28.52 -2.77 21.28
CA GLY A 75 29.42 -3.92 21.52
C GLY A 75 29.19 -4.61 22.88
N GLY A 76 28.01 -4.47 23.48
CA GLY A 76 27.62 -5.11 24.74
C GLY A 76 27.99 -4.32 26.01
N SER A 77 28.49 -3.09 25.89
CA SER A 77 28.78 -2.21 27.02
C SER A 77 28.27 -0.79 26.76
N PHE A 78 27.96 -0.04 27.83
CA PHE A 78 27.61 1.37 27.71
C PHE A 78 28.83 2.20 27.33
N ILE A 79 28.71 3.00 26.27
CA ILE A 79 29.73 3.96 25.87
C ILE A 79 29.52 5.30 26.58
N THR A 80 30.60 6.08 26.71
CA THR A 80 30.52 7.44 27.25
C THR A 80 29.98 8.39 26.19
N ILE A 81 28.98 9.20 26.55
CA ILE A 81 28.57 10.35 25.73
C ILE A 81 29.52 11.51 26.02
N LEU A 82 30.33 11.88 25.02
CA LEU A 82 31.27 12.99 25.15
C LEU A 82 30.55 14.34 25.12
N GLY A 83 31.26 15.42 25.47
CA GLY A 83 30.69 16.78 25.49
C GLY A 83 30.02 17.18 26.80
N GLY A 84 30.29 16.44 27.89
CA GLY A 84 29.84 16.79 29.24
C GLY A 84 28.40 16.40 29.56
N TYR A 85 27.82 15.48 28.78
CA TYR A 85 26.45 14.99 28.99
C TYR A 85 26.26 14.37 30.39
N THR A 86 25.12 14.67 30.99
CA THR A 86 24.62 14.09 32.24
C THR A 86 23.17 13.66 32.06
N SER A 87 22.66 12.78 32.94
CA SER A 87 21.27 12.32 32.88
C SER A 87 20.24 13.44 33.13
N ALA A 88 20.67 14.61 33.61
CA ALA A 88 19.82 15.78 33.80
C ALA A 88 19.69 16.65 32.53
N ASP A 89 20.53 16.42 31.51
CA ASP A 89 20.52 17.20 30.29
C ASP A 89 19.39 16.77 29.34
N THR A 90 18.74 17.74 28.73
CA THR A 90 17.75 17.51 27.67
C THR A 90 18.43 17.38 26.31
N VAL A 91 17.84 16.58 25.44
CA VAL A 91 18.25 16.42 24.04
C VAL A 91 17.13 16.96 23.15
N ASP A 92 17.38 18.10 22.53
CA ASP A 92 16.40 18.70 21.62
C ASP A 92 16.40 17.98 20.28
N ARG A 93 17.57 17.53 19.79
CA ARG A 93 17.69 16.79 18.52
C ARG A 93 18.56 15.56 18.66
N LEU A 94 18.06 14.43 18.14
CA LEU A 94 18.82 13.18 18.03
C LEU A 94 19.25 12.95 16.58
N VAL A 95 20.55 12.78 16.37
CA VAL A 95 21.13 12.44 15.06
C VAL A 95 21.93 11.15 15.19
N ILE A 96 21.62 10.16 14.36
CA ILE A 96 22.34 8.91 14.25
C ILE A 96 22.80 8.78 12.80
N ARG A 97 24.07 8.51 12.56
CA ARG A 97 24.59 8.46 11.20
C ARG A 97 25.72 7.47 11.01
N ASP A 98 25.76 6.90 9.80
CA ASP A 98 26.98 6.31 9.27
C ASP A 98 27.96 7.45 8.94
N SER A 99 29.14 7.39 9.54
CA SER A 99 30.27 8.30 9.31
C SER A 99 31.46 7.58 8.70
N GLY A 100 31.37 6.25 8.53
CA GLY A 100 32.35 5.45 7.81
C GLY A 100 32.11 5.49 6.31
N ASP A 101 33.14 5.19 5.52
CA ASP A 101 33.03 5.10 4.07
C ASP A 101 32.21 3.86 3.66
N SER A 102 30.87 3.95 3.71
CA SER A 102 29.94 2.91 3.26
C SER A 102 30.10 1.55 3.97
N ALA A 103 30.33 1.59 5.28
CA ALA A 103 30.49 0.40 6.10
C ALA A 103 29.17 -0.38 6.18
N ARG A 104 29.16 -1.65 5.77
CA ARG A 104 27.91 -2.44 5.67
C ARG A 104 27.51 -3.12 6.96
N GLY A 105 26.19 -3.35 7.10
CA GLY A 105 25.63 -4.24 8.12
C GLY A 105 25.42 -3.56 9.47
N GLN A 106 25.38 -2.23 9.49
CA GLN A 106 25.18 -1.46 10.70
C GLN A 106 23.73 -1.58 11.16
N SER A 107 23.54 -1.58 12.47
CA SER A 107 22.21 -1.60 13.04
C SER A 107 22.05 -0.74 14.28
N VAL A 108 20.92 -0.06 14.37
CA VAL A 108 20.55 0.71 15.57
C VAL A 108 19.18 0.29 16.08
N THR A 109 19.10 0.05 17.39
CA THR A 109 17.84 -0.15 18.10
C THR A 109 17.56 1.07 18.96
N LEU A 110 16.36 1.64 18.83
CA LEU A 110 15.86 2.71 19.67
C LEU A 110 14.89 2.11 20.69
N GLY A 111 15.38 2.01 21.91
CA GLY A 111 14.64 1.51 23.06
C GLY A 111 14.85 0.02 23.32
N THR A 112 14.43 -0.40 24.50
CA THR A 112 14.31 -1.81 24.92
C THR A 112 13.11 -1.96 25.85
N SER A 113 12.77 -3.19 26.24
CA SER A 113 11.81 -3.41 27.31
C SER A 113 12.22 -2.66 28.60
N GLY A 114 11.23 -2.09 29.29
CA GLY A 114 11.43 -1.33 30.54
C GLY A 114 11.99 0.09 30.41
N THR A 115 12.22 0.60 29.19
CA THR A 115 12.65 1.99 28.94
C THR A 115 11.47 2.89 28.55
N ASP A 116 11.66 4.20 28.67
CA ASP A 116 10.65 5.20 28.31
C ASP A 116 10.63 5.44 26.79
N ASN A 117 9.62 6.16 26.31
CA ASN A 117 9.56 6.60 24.92
C ASN A 117 10.56 7.74 24.66
N PHE A 118 10.98 7.89 23.40
CA PHE A 118 11.82 9.00 22.98
C PHE A 118 10.96 10.23 22.72
N SER A 119 11.21 11.31 23.45
CA SER A 119 10.59 12.61 23.20
C SER A 119 11.69 13.63 22.97
N VAL A 120 11.72 14.22 21.77
CA VAL A 120 12.69 15.25 21.38
C VAL A 120 11.97 16.43 20.76
N ASP A 121 12.44 17.65 21.00
CA ASP A 121 11.76 18.84 20.52
C ASP A 121 12.01 19.09 19.03
N LYS A 122 13.25 19.03 18.55
CA LYS A 122 13.67 19.48 17.21
C LYS A 122 13.88 18.38 16.17
N GLY A 123 13.62 17.12 16.51
CA GLY A 123 13.56 16.00 15.56
C GLY A 123 14.55 14.86 15.76
N VAL A 124 14.31 13.80 15.00
CA VAL A 124 15.15 12.60 14.94
C VAL A 124 15.61 12.38 13.51
N SER A 125 16.91 12.24 13.30
CA SER A 125 17.47 11.89 11.99
C SER A 125 18.36 10.67 12.11
N ILE A 126 18.11 9.66 11.29
CA ILE A 126 18.94 8.46 11.15
C ILE A 126 19.34 8.36 9.69
N THR A 127 20.64 8.36 9.38
CA THR A 127 21.11 8.40 7.99
C THR A 127 22.21 7.37 7.74
N GLY A 128 22.03 6.53 6.72
CA GLY A 128 23.02 5.56 6.25
C GLY A 128 23.10 4.27 7.07
N ILE A 129 22.33 4.14 8.15
CA ILE A 129 22.28 2.90 8.95
C ILE A 129 21.36 1.89 8.25
N GLU A 130 21.87 0.70 7.89
CA GLU A 130 21.08 -0.22 7.05
C GLU A 130 19.89 -0.87 7.76
N THR A 131 20.02 -1.16 9.05
CA THR A 131 18.95 -1.72 9.88
C THR A 131 18.60 -0.79 11.03
N VAL A 132 17.36 -0.30 11.05
CA VAL A 132 16.86 0.56 12.10
C VAL A 132 15.68 -0.14 12.78
N ILE A 133 15.71 -0.23 14.10
CA ILE A 133 14.68 -0.90 14.90
C ILE A 133 14.13 0.10 15.92
N LEU A 134 12.82 0.34 15.89
CA LEU A 134 12.13 1.20 16.86
C LEU A 134 11.32 0.29 17.79
N ASP A 135 11.84 0.03 19.00
CA ASP A 135 11.14 -0.75 20.03
C ASP A 135 10.32 0.16 20.98
N LYS A 136 10.55 1.47 20.91
CA LYS A 136 9.86 2.49 21.69
C LYS A 136 9.39 3.62 20.81
N SER A 137 8.28 4.23 21.21
CA SER A 137 7.67 5.27 20.41
C SER A 137 8.59 6.50 20.34
N ILE A 138 8.51 7.21 19.23
CA ILE A 138 9.17 8.50 19.03
C ILE A 138 8.12 9.59 18.97
N THR A 139 8.31 10.65 19.74
CA THR A 139 7.50 11.87 19.68
C THR A 139 8.40 13.06 19.35
N VAL A 140 8.05 13.82 18.32
CA VAL A 140 8.72 15.05 17.90
C VAL A 140 7.75 16.21 17.89
N ALA A 141 8.10 17.31 18.56
CA ALA A 141 7.19 18.45 18.76
C ALA A 141 7.41 19.63 17.79
N SER A 142 8.61 19.82 17.23
CA SER A 142 8.88 20.96 16.34
C SER A 142 10.04 20.75 15.33
N ASN A 143 10.13 21.67 14.35
CA ASN A 143 11.18 21.84 13.34
C ASN A 143 11.34 20.77 12.25
N ASN A 144 11.94 19.59 12.53
CA ASN A 144 12.48 18.70 11.47
C ASN A 144 11.76 17.35 11.31
N GLY A 145 10.89 16.96 12.23
CA GLY A 145 10.19 15.67 12.20
C GLY A 145 11.09 14.45 12.42
N VAL A 146 10.69 13.30 11.86
CA VAL A 146 11.44 12.03 11.93
C VAL A 146 11.90 11.64 10.54
N SER A 147 13.21 11.52 10.33
CA SER A 147 13.77 11.13 9.04
C SER A 147 14.72 9.96 9.19
N ILE A 148 14.37 8.81 8.63
CA ILE A 148 15.21 7.62 8.54
C ILE A 148 15.53 7.40 7.07
N THR A 149 16.80 7.59 6.68
CA THR A 149 17.24 7.55 5.28
C THR A 149 18.42 6.61 5.08
N GLY A 150 18.49 5.99 3.90
CA GLY A 150 19.54 5.02 3.59
C GLY A 150 19.42 3.70 4.36
N ALA A 151 18.24 3.35 4.91
CA ALA A 151 18.00 2.08 5.57
C ALA A 151 17.78 0.96 4.54
N THR A 152 18.87 0.52 3.91
CA THR A 152 18.81 -0.41 2.77
C THR A 152 18.35 -1.82 3.11
N THR A 153 18.41 -2.23 4.39
CA THR A 153 17.98 -3.56 4.83
C THR A 153 16.57 -3.54 5.41
N SER A 154 16.32 -2.75 6.45
CA SER A 154 15.01 -2.70 7.10
C SER A 154 14.87 -1.50 8.04
N ILE A 155 13.67 -0.94 8.08
CA ILE A 155 13.17 -0.08 9.14
C ILE A 155 12.08 -0.87 9.87
N GLN A 156 12.42 -1.50 10.98
CA GLN A 156 11.50 -2.28 11.79
C GLN A 156 10.78 -1.37 12.79
N LEU A 157 9.45 -1.29 12.68
CA LEU A 157 8.60 -0.47 13.55
C LEU A 157 7.90 -1.37 14.57
N GLY A 158 8.45 -1.42 15.78
CA GLY A 158 7.86 -2.07 16.96
C GLY A 158 7.03 -1.14 17.83
N ALA A 159 7.00 0.16 17.50
CA ALA A 159 6.28 1.19 18.23
C ALA A 159 5.83 2.34 17.31
N ASP A 160 5.05 3.25 17.87
CA ASP A 160 4.42 4.36 17.16
C ASP A 160 5.40 5.52 16.88
N ILE A 161 5.10 6.34 15.88
CA ILE A 161 5.78 7.61 15.62
C ILE A 161 4.75 8.73 15.68
N THR A 162 5.02 9.77 16.45
CA THR A 162 4.24 11.00 16.51
C THR A 162 5.12 12.18 16.14
N ALA A 163 4.73 12.97 15.15
CA ALA A 163 5.47 14.16 14.72
C ALA A 163 4.49 15.31 14.38
N ASP A 164 4.13 16.10 15.40
CA ASP A 164 3.07 17.11 15.38
C ASP A 164 3.26 18.12 14.22
N ASP A 165 2.48 17.97 13.14
CA ASP A 165 2.59 18.74 11.88
C ASP A 165 3.92 18.60 11.11
N LEU A 166 4.76 17.63 11.48
CA LEU A 166 6.11 17.50 10.96
C LEU A 166 6.26 16.28 10.06
N PRO A 167 7.19 16.33 9.08
CA PRO A 167 7.34 15.23 8.14
C PRO A 167 7.89 13.97 8.81
N VAL A 168 7.39 12.82 8.37
CA VAL A 168 7.97 11.51 8.65
C VAL A 168 8.47 10.89 7.34
N VAL A 169 9.77 10.69 7.22
CA VAL A 169 10.40 10.08 6.04
C VAL A 169 11.00 8.75 6.44
N LEU A 170 10.54 7.67 5.82
CA LEU A 170 11.01 6.30 6.01
C LEU A 170 11.54 5.80 4.67
N ASP A 171 12.83 6.03 4.44
CA ASP A 171 13.54 5.66 3.23
C ASP A 171 14.30 4.33 3.41
N GLY A 172 13.61 3.25 3.03
CA GLY A 172 14.02 1.86 3.21
C GLY A 172 12.82 0.90 3.26
N PRO A 173 13.03 -0.43 3.22
CA PRO A 173 11.97 -1.39 3.45
C PRO A 173 11.42 -1.26 4.89
N VAL A 174 10.13 -0.97 5.04
CA VAL A 174 9.49 -0.79 6.35
C VAL A 174 8.80 -2.08 6.78
N VAL A 175 9.02 -2.47 8.04
CA VAL A 175 8.50 -3.72 8.61
C VAL A 175 7.84 -3.45 9.97
N PRO A 176 6.50 -3.27 10.03
CA PRO A 176 5.80 -3.26 11.30
C PRO A 176 5.94 -4.61 12.03
N SER A 177 6.61 -4.60 13.18
CA SER A 177 6.75 -5.75 14.10
C SER A 177 5.74 -5.70 15.26
N ALA A 178 5.11 -4.56 15.47
CA ALA A 178 3.90 -4.37 16.29
C ALA A 178 2.79 -3.71 15.45
N ASN A 179 1.60 -3.54 16.02
CA ASN A 179 0.62 -2.63 15.41
C ASN A 179 1.18 -1.23 15.56
N VAL A 180 1.29 -0.50 14.45
CA VAL A 180 1.98 0.79 14.40
C VAL A 180 1.03 1.86 13.92
N THR A 181 1.05 2.97 14.64
CA THR A 181 0.49 4.25 14.22
C THR A 181 1.62 5.23 13.92
N ILE A 182 1.55 5.87 12.76
CA ILE A 182 2.35 7.06 12.43
C ILE A 182 1.38 8.23 12.40
N ASP A 183 1.52 9.13 13.35
CA ASP A 183 0.65 10.29 13.50
C ASP A 183 1.45 11.56 13.31
N THR A 184 1.02 12.38 12.36
CA THR A 184 1.61 13.69 12.07
C THR A 184 0.52 14.76 12.00
N ASP A 185 -0.70 14.40 12.41
CA ASP A 185 -1.88 15.25 12.36
C ASP A 185 -1.99 16.06 13.65
N ASP A 186 -1.82 17.37 13.53
CA ASP A 186 -2.25 18.32 14.56
C ASP A 186 -3.07 19.45 13.90
N THR A 187 -2.45 20.60 13.58
CA THR A 187 -3.16 21.74 12.98
C THR A 187 -2.98 21.87 11.48
N ALA A 188 -1.82 21.45 10.96
CA ALA A 188 -1.39 21.64 9.57
C ALA A 188 -1.03 20.34 8.84
N GLY A 189 -0.84 19.22 9.57
CA GLY A 189 -0.55 17.91 9.04
C GLY A 189 0.85 17.77 8.43
N GLY A 190 1.65 16.84 8.96
CA GLY A 190 2.96 16.50 8.40
C GLY A 190 2.87 15.55 7.20
N ASN A 191 3.79 15.66 6.25
CA ASN A 191 3.89 14.69 5.15
C ASN A 191 4.51 13.37 5.63
N VAL A 192 3.93 12.24 5.23
CA VAL A 192 4.50 10.91 5.51
C VAL A 192 4.95 10.25 4.20
N SER A 193 6.20 9.80 4.14
CA SER A 193 6.75 9.16 2.94
C SER A 193 7.42 7.82 3.24
N PHE A 194 7.01 6.80 2.51
CA PHE A 194 7.63 5.48 2.46
C PHE A 194 8.25 5.29 1.07
N THR A 195 9.57 5.25 0.96
CA THR A 195 10.21 5.04 -0.35
C THR A 195 10.32 3.55 -0.71
N GLY A 196 10.46 2.68 0.29
CA GLY A 196 10.59 1.24 0.12
C GLY A 196 9.30 0.47 0.34
N THR A 197 9.39 -0.86 0.24
CA THR A 197 8.24 -1.75 0.47
C THR A 197 7.78 -1.69 1.92
N VAL A 198 6.48 -1.86 2.17
CA VAL A 198 5.95 -1.96 3.53
C VAL A 198 5.34 -3.34 3.74
N ASN A 199 5.89 -4.17 4.61
CA ASN A 199 5.40 -5.55 4.82
C ASN A 199 5.32 -5.86 6.31
N SER A 200 4.32 -6.65 6.74
CA SER A 200 4.28 -7.08 8.14
C SER A 200 5.48 -7.97 8.48
N PHE A 201 5.90 -7.96 9.74
CA PHE A 201 6.93 -8.86 10.22
C PHE A 201 6.54 -10.33 10.02
N THR A 202 7.49 -11.12 9.51
CA THR A 202 7.43 -12.58 9.40
C THR A 202 8.32 -13.20 10.47
N PRO A 203 7.76 -13.80 11.52
CA PRO A 203 8.58 -14.48 12.51
C PRO A 203 9.15 -15.77 11.91
N LEU A 204 10.32 -16.19 12.40
CA LEU A 204 10.94 -17.45 11.97
C LEU A 204 10.07 -18.65 12.41
N PRO A 205 10.01 -19.74 11.64
CA PRO A 205 9.34 -20.98 12.07
C PRO A 205 9.84 -21.43 13.46
N PRO A 206 8.98 -22.00 14.32
CA PRO A 206 7.66 -22.56 14.03
C PRO A 206 6.48 -21.59 14.24
N THR A 207 6.72 -20.32 14.60
CA THR A 207 5.62 -19.38 14.85
C THR A 207 4.94 -18.97 13.56
N SER A 208 3.60 -19.04 13.51
CA SER A 208 2.84 -18.54 12.37
C SER A 208 2.95 -17.02 12.29
N PRO A 209 3.07 -16.42 11.09
CA PRO A 209 3.00 -14.98 10.96
C PRO A 209 1.66 -14.49 11.51
N THR A 210 1.73 -13.51 12.42
CA THR A 210 0.59 -12.72 12.86
C THR A 210 0.74 -11.37 12.18
N PRO A 211 -0.05 -11.05 11.15
CA PRO A 211 0.03 -9.75 10.48
C PRO A 211 -0.15 -8.59 11.46
N ARG A 212 0.46 -7.44 11.17
CA ARG A 212 0.39 -6.20 11.98
C ARG A 212 -0.42 -5.12 11.27
N ASN A 213 -1.08 -4.28 12.06
CA ASN A 213 -1.76 -3.09 11.55
C ASN A 213 -0.74 -2.01 11.21
N LEU A 214 -1.02 -1.26 10.15
CA LEU A 214 -0.42 0.04 9.90
C LEU A 214 -1.53 1.08 9.83
N THR A 215 -1.44 2.08 10.69
CA THR A 215 -2.26 3.29 10.66
C THR A 215 -1.35 4.47 10.38
N VAL A 216 -1.70 5.32 9.42
CA VAL A 216 -1.01 6.59 9.15
C VAL A 216 -2.05 7.70 9.19
N THR A 217 -1.81 8.73 9.99
CA THR A 217 -2.64 9.93 10.07
C THR A 217 -1.78 11.14 9.79
N ALA A 218 -2.06 11.81 8.67
CA ALA A 218 -1.33 13.00 8.22
C ALA A 218 -2.18 14.27 8.22
N GLY A 219 -3.45 14.20 8.62
CA GLY A 219 -4.34 15.37 8.60
C GLY A 219 -4.43 15.98 7.20
N THR A 220 -4.05 17.26 7.11
CA THR A 220 -3.91 17.98 5.83
C THR A 220 -2.60 17.72 5.08
N GLY A 221 -1.69 16.94 5.66
CA GLY A 221 -0.47 16.46 5.03
C GLY A 221 -0.72 15.34 4.02
N SER A 222 0.28 15.09 3.18
CA SER A 222 0.25 14.02 2.15
C SER A 222 0.87 12.73 2.64
N VAL A 223 0.38 11.59 2.15
CA VAL A 223 0.97 10.26 2.39
C VAL A 223 1.41 9.62 1.07
N SER A 224 2.67 9.21 0.96
CA SER A 224 3.22 8.62 -0.26
C SER A 224 3.84 7.24 -0.02
N PHE A 225 3.51 6.29 -0.90
CA PHE A 225 4.13 4.97 -0.97
C PHE A 225 4.82 4.79 -2.32
N GLY A 226 6.16 4.72 -2.28
CA GLY A 226 7.04 4.53 -3.43
C GLY A 226 7.01 3.11 -3.99
N GLU A 227 6.67 2.13 -3.17
CA GLU A 227 6.67 0.71 -3.53
C GLU A 227 5.42 -0.03 -3.01
N LYS A 228 5.38 -1.35 -3.18
CA LYS A 228 4.24 -2.19 -2.80
C LYS A 228 4.06 -2.29 -1.28
N ILE A 229 2.80 -2.40 -0.86
CA ILE A 229 2.38 -2.66 0.52
C ILE A 229 1.87 -4.11 0.64
N GLY A 230 2.40 -4.86 1.60
CA GLY A 230 2.00 -6.21 1.96
C GLY A 230 2.30 -7.28 0.90
N ALA A 231 3.30 -7.04 0.05
CA ALA A 231 3.63 -7.91 -1.08
C ALA A 231 4.29 -9.23 -0.67
N THR A 232 5.19 -9.21 0.33
CA THR A 232 5.84 -10.43 0.84
C THR A 232 5.10 -11.01 2.02
N GLN A 233 4.66 -10.13 2.93
CA GLN A 233 3.79 -10.48 4.04
C GLN A 233 2.72 -9.39 4.20
N SER A 234 1.47 -9.80 4.01
CA SER A 234 0.32 -8.91 4.13
C SER A 234 0.26 -8.26 5.52
N LEU A 235 -0.19 -7.01 5.57
CA LEU A 235 -0.55 -6.34 6.82
C LEU A 235 -1.91 -6.83 7.32
N ALA A 236 -2.16 -6.75 8.63
CA ALA A 236 -3.46 -7.11 9.21
C ALA A 236 -4.55 -6.14 8.77
N ASN A 237 -4.33 -4.84 8.93
CA ASN A 237 -5.18 -3.78 8.39
C ASN A 237 -4.27 -2.64 7.90
N VAL A 238 -4.76 -1.89 6.92
CA VAL A 238 -4.10 -0.69 6.38
C VAL A 238 -5.10 0.46 6.47
N GLY A 239 -4.82 1.45 7.31
CA GLY A 239 -5.62 2.67 7.42
C GLY A 239 -4.75 3.89 7.18
N ILE A 240 -5.00 4.62 6.10
CA ILE A 240 -4.20 5.78 5.70
C ILE A 240 -5.13 6.99 5.61
N THR A 241 -4.80 8.05 6.35
CA THR A 241 -5.49 9.32 6.34
C THR A 241 -4.51 10.43 5.97
N GLY A 242 -4.87 11.25 4.99
CA GLY A 242 -4.13 12.44 4.58
C GLY A 242 -4.96 13.24 3.57
N ASP A 243 -4.61 14.49 3.29
CA ASP A 243 -5.30 15.28 2.27
C ASP A 243 -5.17 14.61 0.89
N THR A 244 -3.92 14.21 0.58
CA THR A 244 -3.60 13.45 -0.63
C THR A 244 -2.82 12.19 -0.28
N ILE A 245 -3.10 11.13 -1.02
CA ILE A 245 -2.48 9.82 -0.88
C ILE A 245 -1.97 9.39 -2.25
N SER A 246 -0.72 8.93 -2.34
CA SER A 246 -0.09 8.55 -3.60
C SER A 246 0.41 7.10 -3.56
N LEU A 247 -0.05 6.28 -4.51
CA LEU A 247 0.35 4.88 -4.64
C LEU A 247 1.13 4.62 -5.93
N THR A 248 2.34 4.08 -5.78
CA THR A 248 3.17 3.59 -6.90
C THR A 248 3.14 2.06 -7.04
N GLY A 249 2.60 1.36 -6.04
CA GLY A 249 2.57 -0.10 -6.00
C GLY A 249 1.24 -0.69 -5.54
N ASN A 250 1.13 -2.02 -5.69
CA ASN A 250 -0.02 -2.80 -5.21
C ASN A 250 -0.10 -2.80 -3.68
N VAL A 251 -1.32 -2.97 -3.16
CA VAL A 251 -1.61 -3.03 -1.73
C VAL A 251 -2.29 -4.36 -1.40
N THR A 252 -1.75 -5.10 -0.45
CA THR A 252 -2.33 -6.36 0.03
C THR A 252 -2.43 -6.38 1.56
N SER A 253 -3.62 -6.71 2.06
CA SER A 253 -3.88 -6.88 3.49
C SER A 253 -4.69 -8.15 3.75
N SER A 254 -4.55 -8.72 4.94
CA SER A 254 -5.40 -9.79 5.46
C SER A 254 -6.60 -9.26 6.25
N GLY A 255 -6.93 -7.99 6.13
CA GLY A 255 -8.05 -7.33 6.80
C GLY A 255 -8.51 -6.11 6.01
N ASN A 256 -8.97 -5.08 6.70
CA ASN A 256 -9.52 -3.90 6.06
C ASN A 256 -8.42 -3.03 5.43
N ILE A 257 -8.76 -2.40 4.31
CA ILE A 257 -7.94 -1.37 3.66
C ILE A 257 -8.80 -0.11 3.58
N THR A 258 -8.30 1.00 4.12
CA THR A 258 -9.02 2.28 4.12
C THR A 258 -8.07 3.40 3.74
N PHE A 259 -8.49 4.19 2.76
CA PHE A 259 -7.84 5.43 2.35
C PHE A 259 -8.82 6.58 2.58
N THR A 260 -8.46 7.48 3.48
CA THR A 260 -9.21 8.68 3.85
C THR A 260 -8.47 9.90 3.30
N GLY A 261 -8.88 10.36 2.12
CA GLY A 261 -8.14 11.37 1.34
C GLY A 261 -8.25 11.13 -0.16
N ASP A 262 -7.81 12.10 -0.96
CA ASP A 262 -7.76 11.96 -2.42
C ASP A 262 -6.60 11.03 -2.82
N LEU A 263 -6.90 9.99 -3.60
CA LEU A 263 -5.96 8.97 -4.01
C LEU A 263 -5.47 9.17 -5.44
N THR A 264 -4.17 9.40 -5.62
CA THR A 264 -3.50 9.40 -6.92
C THR A 264 -2.78 8.08 -7.18
N LEU A 265 -3.04 7.48 -8.34
CA LEU A 265 -2.35 6.30 -8.83
C LEU A 265 -1.19 6.72 -9.75
N ASN A 266 0.06 6.44 -9.36
CA ASN A 266 1.24 6.68 -10.21
C ASN A 266 1.56 5.50 -11.13
N ARG A 267 0.93 4.35 -10.88
CA ARG A 267 1.04 3.13 -11.68
C ARG A 267 -0.31 2.44 -11.73
N ASN A 268 -0.42 1.40 -12.56
CA ASN A 268 -1.54 0.47 -12.43
C ASN A 268 -1.47 -0.20 -11.06
N VAL A 269 -2.52 -0.10 -10.26
CA VAL A 269 -2.56 -0.59 -8.88
C VAL A 269 -3.61 -1.69 -8.75
N THR A 270 -3.22 -2.78 -8.09
CA THR A 270 -4.14 -3.76 -7.52
C THR A 270 -4.20 -3.61 -6.00
N ILE A 271 -5.40 -3.45 -5.44
CA ILE A 271 -5.66 -3.38 -4.00
C ILE A 271 -6.49 -4.60 -3.61
N SER A 272 -5.97 -5.45 -2.72
CA SER A 272 -6.58 -6.74 -2.40
C SER A 272 -6.61 -6.98 -0.89
N SER A 273 -7.81 -7.24 -0.37
CA SER A 273 -7.99 -7.81 0.96
C SER A 273 -8.28 -9.31 0.87
N THR A 274 -7.55 -10.13 1.63
CA THR A 274 -7.67 -11.60 1.61
C THR A 274 -8.63 -12.17 2.65
N SER A 275 -9.22 -11.38 3.54
CA SER A 275 -10.12 -11.85 4.63
C SER A 275 -11.59 -12.04 4.23
N GLY A 276 -11.82 -12.34 2.96
CA GLY A 276 -13.16 -12.58 2.41
C GLY A 276 -14.16 -11.52 2.82
N ALA A 277 -15.30 -11.93 3.40
CA ALA A 277 -16.42 -11.06 3.76
C ALA A 277 -16.07 -9.98 4.79
N THR A 278 -15.06 -10.21 5.63
CA THR A 278 -14.64 -9.27 6.70
C THR A 278 -13.57 -8.26 6.26
N GLY A 279 -13.06 -8.39 5.03
CA GLY A 279 -12.00 -7.55 4.51
C GLY A 279 -12.51 -6.45 3.60
N ALA A 280 -13.01 -5.35 4.16
CA ALA A 280 -13.53 -4.24 3.38
C ALA A 280 -12.41 -3.43 2.70
N ILE A 281 -12.73 -2.79 1.58
CA ILE A 281 -11.89 -1.78 0.93
C ILE A 281 -12.70 -0.48 0.82
N THR A 282 -12.21 0.59 1.42
CA THR A 282 -12.91 1.88 1.49
C THR A 282 -12.02 3.01 0.99
N PHE A 283 -12.57 3.84 0.12
CA PHE A 283 -12.00 5.13 -0.31
C PHE A 283 -13.01 6.22 0.04
N THR A 284 -12.60 7.29 0.72
CA THR A 284 -13.49 8.41 1.03
C THR A 284 -13.36 9.58 0.06
N GLY A 285 -12.18 9.78 -0.52
CA GLY A 285 -11.91 10.84 -1.49
C GLY A 285 -11.93 10.34 -2.93
N THR A 286 -11.54 11.24 -3.84
CA THR A 286 -11.44 10.94 -5.28
C THR A 286 -10.35 9.92 -5.57
N ILE A 287 -10.44 9.24 -6.71
CA ILE A 287 -9.35 8.37 -7.19
C ILE A 287 -8.98 8.75 -8.62
N ASP A 288 -7.79 9.28 -8.82
CA ASP A 288 -7.33 9.80 -10.10
C ASP A 288 -6.03 9.12 -10.58
N SER A 289 -5.80 9.19 -11.89
CA SER A 289 -4.50 8.86 -12.49
C SER A 289 -3.53 10.03 -12.26
N ASP A 290 -2.24 9.75 -12.12
CA ASP A 290 -1.19 10.80 -12.10
C ASP A 290 -1.15 11.62 -13.39
N THR A 291 -1.55 11.01 -14.50
CA THR A 291 -1.54 11.64 -15.83
C THR A 291 -2.71 11.20 -16.70
N SER A 292 -3.20 12.11 -17.55
CA SER A 292 -4.18 11.82 -18.60
C SER A 292 -3.57 11.20 -19.86
N SER A 293 -2.24 11.28 -20.02
CA SER A 293 -1.54 10.80 -21.22
C SER A 293 -1.34 9.27 -21.24
N THR A 294 -1.10 8.68 -20.07
CA THR A 294 -0.98 7.23 -19.87
C THR A 294 -1.81 6.77 -18.66
N PRO A 295 -3.15 6.84 -18.76
CA PRO A 295 -4.08 6.61 -17.65
C PRO A 295 -3.82 5.32 -16.87
N ARG A 296 -3.78 5.42 -15.53
CA ARG A 296 -3.55 4.28 -14.64
C ARG A 296 -4.83 3.51 -14.35
N SER A 297 -4.73 2.20 -14.32
CA SER A 297 -5.84 1.31 -14.02
C SER A 297 -5.91 0.96 -12.54
N LEU A 298 -7.13 0.90 -12.00
CA LEU A 298 -7.43 0.41 -10.66
C LEU A 298 -8.07 -0.97 -10.74
N THR A 299 -7.49 -1.95 -10.03
CA THR A 299 -8.08 -3.26 -9.83
C THR A 299 -8.30 -3.53 -8.34
N LEU A 300 -9.52 -3.87 -7.96
CA LEU A 300 -9.85 -4.26 -6.59
C LEU A 300 -10.07 -5.77 -6.50
N GLY A 301 -9.26 -6.41 -5.67
CA GLY A 301 -9.18 -7.85 -5.48
C GLY A 301 -8.51 -8.62 -6.60
N THR A 302 -8.50 -9.94 -6.46
CA THR A 302 -8.11 -10.88 -7.52
C THR A 302 -9.33 -11.63 -8.02
N ALA A 303 -9.21 -12.37 -9.12
CA ALA A 303 -10.34 -13.11 -9.69
C ALA A 303 -10.88 -14.26 -8.78
N SER A 304 -10.31 -14.41 -7.58
CA SER A 304 -10.72 -15.38 -6.57
C SER A 304 -12.18 -15.13 -6.11
N PRO A 305 -13.02 -16.17 -6.05
CA PRO A 305 -14.39 -16.05 -5.56
C PRO A 305 -14.45 -15.81 -4.04
N SER A 306 -13.36 -16.04 -3.32
CA SER A 306 -13.31 -15.90 -1.86
C SER A 306 -13.23 -14.44 -1.39
N GLN A 307 -13.03 -13.47 -2.28
CA GLN A 307 -12.93 -12.04 -1.93
C GLN A 307 -14.30 -11.37 -1.97
N SER A 308 -15.04 -11.45 -0.86
CA SER A 308 -16.45 -11.04 -0.76
C SER A 308 -16.74 -9.88 0.21
N GLY A 309 -15.73 -9.25 0.79
CA GLY A 309 -15.94 -8.08 1.65
C GLY A 309 -16.33 -6.86 0.83
N ALA A 310 -17.04 -5.93 1.48
CA ALA A 310 -17.58 -4.74 0.82
C ALA A 310 -16.48 -3.86 0.20
N THR A 311 -16.87 -3.14 -0.85
CA THR A 311 -16.08 -2.08 -1.49
C THR A 311 -16.87 -0.79 -1.45
N THR A 312 -16.25 0.30 -1.01
CA THR A 312 -16.90 1.62 -0.98
C THR A 312 -16.05 2.64 -1.74
N PHE A 313 -16.66 3.27 -2.74
CA PHE A 313 -16.14 4.48 -3.38
C PHE A 313 -16.98 5.67 -2.90
N GLY A 314 -16.42 6.46 -1.99
CA GLY A 314 -17.09 7.62 -1.37
C GLY A 314 -17.06 8.89 -2.22
N ASP A 315 -16.32 8.90 -3.34
CA ASP A 315 -16.31 10.02 -4.28
C ASP A 315 -16.03 9.50 -5.71
N SER A 316 -15.78 10.41 -6.63
CA SER A 316 -15.62 10.18 -8.05
C SER A 316 -14.26 9.57 -8.41
N LEU A 317 -14.26 8.74 -9.45
CA LEU A 317 -13.09 8.08 -10.01
C LEU A 317 -12.75 8.73 -11.35
N GLY A 318 -11.51 9.18 -11.52
CA GLY A 318 -11.02 9.78 -12.76
C GLY A 318 -11.62 11.16 -13.05
N ALA A 319 -12.03 11.89 -12.01
CA ALA A 319 -12.66 13.20 -12.12
C ALA A 319 -11.70 14.25 -12.69
N THR A 320 -10.45 14.27 -12.22
CA THR A 320 -9.41 15.19 -12.69
C THR A 320 -8.63 14.56 -13.84
N ASN A 321 -8.11 13.36 -13.61
CA ASN A 321 -7.34 12.60 -14.56
C ASN A 321 -7.97 11.22 -14.70
N ARG A 322 -8.67 11.04 -15.83
CA ARG A 322 -9.37 9.79 -16.18
C ARG A 322 -8.49 8.57 -15.92
N LEU A 323 -9.09 7.52 -15.37
CA LEU A 323 -8.41 6.25 -15.15
C LEU A 323 -8.27 5.46 -16.46
N GLY A 324 -7.36 4.49 -16.49
CA GLY A 324 -7.26 3.49 -17.54
C GLY A 324 -8.49 2.57 -17.50
N ALA A 325 -8.41 1.45 -16.80
CA ALA A 325 -9.57 0.61 -16.48
C ALA A 325 -9.92 0.69 -14.98
N VAL A 326 -11.20 0.48 -14.66
CA VAL A 326 -11.66 0.26 -13.27
C VAL A 326 -12.26 -1.13 -13.22
N THR A 327 -11.71 -1.99 -12.36
CA THR A 327 -12.14 -3.38 -12.27
C THR A 327 -12.29 -3.81 -10.83
N VAL A 328 -13.49 -4.22 -10.44
CA VAL A 328 -13.78 -4.73 -9.10
C VAL A 328 -14.12 -6.22 -9.20
N HIS A 329 -13.15 -7.07 -8.89
CA HIS A 329 -13.30 -8.53 -8.89
C HIS A 329 -14.00 -9.08 -7.62
N ARG A 330 -14.24 -8.21 -6.65
CA ARG A 330 -14.84 -8.56 -5.37
C ARG A 330 -16.34 -8.83 -5.53
N THR A 331 -16.84 -9.82 -4.80
CA THR A 331 -18.25 -10.27 -4.88
C THR A 331 -19.15 -9.67 -3.81
N GLY A 332 -18.57 -8.99 -2.81
CA GLY A 332 -19.31 -8.22 -1.82
C GLY A 332 -20.05 -7.03 -2.43
N THR A 333 -20.86 -6.35 -1.62
CA THR A 333 -21.53 -5.11 -2.03
C THR A 333 -20.49 -4.06 -2.44
N ILE A 334 -20.77 -3.37 -3.54
CA ILE A 334 -19.97 -2.27 -4.08
C ILE A 334 -20.83 -1.03 -4.01
N SER A 335 -20.48 -0.10 -3.11
CA SER A 335 -21.14 1.20 -3.00
C SER A 335 -20.42 2.23 -3.86
N ILE A 336 -21.19 2.99 -4.66
CA ILE A 336 -20.68 4.05 -5.53
C ILE A 336 -21.43 5.34 -5.21
N ASP A 337 -20.70 6.34 -4.74
CA ASP A 337 -21.25 7.65 -4.41
C ASP A 337 -21.04 8.71 -5.51
N GLY A 338 -20.06 8.50 -6.37
CA GLY A 338 -19.64 9.46 -7.38
C GLY A 338 -19.66 8.96 -8.83
N ASN A 339 -19.09 9.79 -9.69
CA ASN A 339 -18.95 9.52 -11.12
C ASN A 339 -17.72 8.65 -11.41
N ILE A 340 -17.71 7.96 -12.55
CA ILE A 340 -16.56 7.17 -13.00
C ILE A 340 -16.19 7.58 -14.41
N SER A 341 -14.96 8.04 -14.59
CA SER A 341 -14.40 8.45 -15.87
C SER A 341 -13.15 7.65 -16.22
N THR A 342 -13.22 6.90 -17.32
CA THR A 342 -12.09 6.15 -17.88
C THR A 342 -11.70 6.62 -19.27
N ALA A 343 -10.46 6.37 -19.69
CA ALA A 343 -9.93 6.78 -20.98
C ALA A 343 -10.04 5.66 -22.03
N ASN A 344 -11.22 5.52 -22.64
CA ASN A 344 -11.53 4.49 -23.65
C ASN A 344 -11.33 3.04 -23.16
N ALA A 345 -11.34 2.83 -21.84
CA ALA A 345 -11.08 1.55 -21.22
C ALA A 345 -12.19 1.15 -20.25
N ALA A 346 -12.20 -0.14 -19.90
CA ALA A 346 -13.38 -0.79 -19.36
C ALA A 346 -13.64 -0.44 -17.88
N VAL A 347 -14.92 -0.51 -17.52
CA VAL A 347 -15.41 -0.51 -16.14
C VAL A 347 -16.13 -1.83 -15.87
N SER A 348 -15.77 -2.55 -14.82
CA SER A 348 -16.38 -3.84 -14.50
C SER A 348 -16.58 -4.04 -13.00
N PHE A 349 -17.80 -4.44 -12.62
CA PHE A 349 -18.19 -4.77 -11.26
C PHE A 349 -18.72 -6.21 -11.20
N LYS A 350 -18.06 -7.06 -10.41
CA LYS A 350 -18.49 -8.45 -10.21
C LYS A 350 -19.57 -8.57 -9.13
N GLY A 351 -19.40 -7.86 -8.01
CA GLY A 351 -20.33 -7.84 -6.89
C GLY A 351 -21.60 -7.04 -7.17
N ALA A 352 -22.57 -7.15 -6.26
CA ALA A 352 -23.78 -6.34 -6.30
C ALA A 352 -23.44 -4.86 -6.10
N VAL A 353 -23.95 -3.99 -6.96
CA VAL A 353 -23.71 -2.54 -6.88
C VAL A 353 -24.90 -1.85 -6.23
N ALA A 354 -24.61 -0.95 -5.29
CA ALA A 354 -25.55 0.01 -4.74
C ALA A 354 -25.07 1.43 -5.08
N LEU A 355 -25.93 2.22 -5.72
CA LEU A 355 -25.67 3.64 -5.94
C LEU A 355 -26.08 4.39 -4.67
N THR A 356 -25.11 5.01 -4.00
CA THR A 356 -25.35 5.84 -2.80
C THR A 356 -25.52 7.31 -3.16
N GLY A 357 -24.95 7.73 -4.29
CA GLY A 357 -25.20 8.99 -4.97
C GLY A 357 -25.56 8.76 -6.44
N ASP A 358 -25.94 9.83 -7.14
CA ASP A 358 -26.15 9.77 -8.59
C ASP A 358 -24.83 9.41 -9.27
N SER A 359 -24.87 8.48 -10.23
CA SER A 359 -23.65 7.99 -10.87
C SER A 359 -23.69 8.13 -12.37
N SER A 360 -22.71 8.87 -12.91
CA SER A 360 -22.37 8.89 -14.32
C SER A 360 -21.10 8.10 -14.60
N ILE A 361 -21.21 7.06 -15.44
CA ILE A 361 -20.07 6.29 -15.94
C ILE A 361 -19.80 6.68 -17.38
N ILE A 362 -18.70 7.38 -17.61
CA ILE A 362 -18.29 7.86 -18.93
C ILE A 362 -16.98 7.17 -19.28
N THR A 363 -16.95 6.34 -20.32
CA THR A 363 -15.71 5.65 -20.72
C THR A 363 -15.10 6.21 -22.00
N LYS A 364 -15.79 7.09 -22.72
CA LYS A 364 -15.30 7.70 -23.95
C LYS A 364 -14.43 8.93 -23.70
N THR A 365 -13.47 9.17 -24.58
CA THR A 365 -12.75 10.44 -24.70
C THR A 365 -12.83 10.93 -26.14
N GLY A 366 -13.03 12.24 -26.36
CA GLY A 366 -13.01 12.91 -27.67
C GLY A 366 -13.75 12.19 -28.81
N SER A 367 -13.07 11.21 -29.44
CA SER A 367 -13.45 10.38 -30.60
C SER A 367 -14.69 9.47 -30.45
N ASN A 368 -15.53 9.61 -29.43
CA ASN A 368 -16.70 8.74 -29.18
C ASN A 368 -16.43 7.22 -29.06
N VAL A 369 -15.18 6.77 -29.04
CA VAL A 369 -14.83 5.36 -28.79
C VAL A 369 -14.72 5.15 -27.28
N GLY A 370 -15.73 4.59 -26.62
CA GLY A 370 -15.66 4.25 -25.20
C GLY A 370 -15.28 2.79 -24.96
N GLY A 371 -14.82 2.52 -23.74
CA GLY A 371 -14.62 1.17 -23.22
C GLY A 371 -15.94 0.55 -22.73
N ASN A 372 -15.95 -0.77 -22.57
CA ASN A 372 -17.12 -1.51 -22.09
C ASN A 372 -17.46 -1.17 -20.63
N VAL A 373 -18.73 -1.24 -20.27
CA VAL A 373 -19.21 -1.16 -18.88
C VAL A 373 -19.98 -2.42 -18.54
N SER A 374 -19.68 -3.06 -17.42
CA SER A 374 -20.32 -4.32 -17.02
C SER A 374 -20.68 -4.35 -15.55
N PHE A 375 -21.96 -4.62 -15.28
CA PHE A 375 -22.49 -4.99 -13.97
C PHE A 375 -22.84 -6.46 -14.03
N LEU A 376 -22.11 -7.32 -13.32
CA LEU A 376 -22.32 -8.77 -13.40
C LEU A 376 -23.30 -9.30 -12.35
N SER A 377 -23.71 -8.46 -11.41
CA SER A 377 -24.71 -8.76 -10.38
C SER A 377 -25.76 -7.64 -10.33
N THR A 378 -26.61 -7.63 -9.30
CA THR A 378 -27.69 -6.65 -9.16
C THR A 378 -27.15 -5.24 -9.05
N LEU A 379 -27.91 -4.27 -9.57
CA LEU A 379 -27.63 -2.84 -9.44
C LEU A 379 -28.84 -2.15 -8.84
N ASN A 380 -28.71 -1.50 -7.69
CA ASN A 380 -29.83 -0.91 -6.94
C ASN A 380 -29.53 0.52 -6.48
N ALA A 381 -30.59 1.27 -6.18
CA ALA A 381 -30.53 2.52 -5.43
C ALA A 381 -30.50 2.23 -3.91
N THR A 382 -30.26 3.25 -3.09
CA THR A 382 -30.46 3.16 -1.63
C THR A 382 -31.91 3.46 -1.23
N ALA A 383 -32.61 4.30 -1.99
CA ALA A 383 -34.03 4.58 -1.84
C ALA A 383 -34.73 4.55 -3.21
N SER A 384 -35.97 4.08 -3.26
CA SER A 384 -36.68 3.85 -4.53
C SER A 384 -36.86 5.14 -5.33
N GLY A 385 -36.23 5.21 -6.51
CA GLY A 385 -36.27 6.38 -7.38
C GLY A 385 -35.33 7.52 -6.99
N ALA A 386 -34.42 7.30 -6.03
CA ALA A 386 -33.57 8.37 -5.51
C ALA A 386 -32.29 8.60 -6.32
N GLN A 387 -31.60 7.54 -6.75
CA GLN A 387 -30.34 7.66 -7.49
C GLN A 387 -30.51 7.40 -8.98
N ASP A 388 -30.00 8.32 -9.79
CA ASP A 388 -29.96 8.23 -11.24
C ASP A 388 -28.70 7.47 -11.72
N LEU A 389 -28.83 6.76 -12.84
CA LEU A 389 -27.76 6.08 -13.53
C LEU A 389 -27.61 6.60 -14.95
N ARG A 390 -26.46 7.18 -15.27
CA ARG A 390 -26.10 7.55 -16.63
C ARG A 390 -24.84 6.82 -17.09
N ILE A 391 -24.90 6.09 -18.20
CA ILE A 391 -23.74 5.42 -18.79
C ILE A 391 -23.53 5.94 -20.20
N ASP A 392 -22.31 6.38 -20.52
CA ASP A 392 -21.89 6.74 -21.88
C ASP A 392 -20.62 5.98 -22.27
N ALA A 393 -20.83 4.83 -22.90
CA ALA A 393 -19.79 3.95 -23.44
C ALA A 393 -19.43 4.26 -24.90
N GLY A 394 -19.95 5.37 -25.45
CA GLY A 394 -19.69 5.80 -26.83
C GLY A 394 -20.19 4.83 -27.90
N SER A 395 -19.75 5.05 -29.14
CA SER A 395 -20.23 4.35 -30.34
C SER A 395 -19.67 2.94 -30.54
N ASN A 396 -18.73 2.50 -29.70
CA ASN A 396 -18.11 1.18 -29.76
C ASN A 396 -18.28 0.36 -28.47
N GLY A 397 -18.43 1.01 -27.32
CA GLY A 397 -18.51 0.33 -26.05
C GLY A 397 -19.80 -0.50 -25.94
N ILE A 398 -19.68 -1.60 -25.21
CA ILE A 398 -20.80 -2.47 -24.84
C ILE A 398 -21.13 -2.20 -23.38
N VAL A 399 -22.42 -2.01 -23.09
CA VAL A 399 -22.93 -1.96 -21.71
C VAL A 399 -23.65 -3.27 -21.43
N THR A 400 -23.24 -3.96 -20.37
CA THR A 400 -23.83 -5.24 -19.97
C THR A 400 -24.42 -5.13 -18.57
N PHE A 401 -25.73 -5.38 -18.45
CA PHE A 401 -26.40 -5.67 -17.20
C PHE A 401 -26.58 -7.19 -17.10
N GLY A 402 -25.68 -7.87 -16.40
CA GLY A 402 -25.69 -9.33 -16.26
C GLY A 402 -26.80 -9.86 -15.36
N SER A 403 -27.39 -9.01 -14.53
CA SER A 403 -28.51 -9.33 -13.64
C SER A 403 -29.52 -8.17 -13.61
N THR A 404 -30.50 -8.27 -12.72
CA THR A 404 -31.59 -7.29 -12.57
C THR A 404 -31.08 -5.94 -12.05
N VAL A 405 -31.54 -4.86 -12.69
CA VAL A 405 -31.38 -3.47 -12.27
C VAL A 405 -32.66 -3.03 -11.54
N GLY A 406 -32.50 -2.55 -10.31
CA GLY A 406 -33.59 -2.21 -9.40
C GLY A 406 -34.25 -3.42 -8.73
N ALA A 407 -33.51 -4.53 -8.55
CA ALA A 407 -34.00 -5.80 -8.00
C ALA A 407 -34.65 -5.67 -6.62
N THR A 408 -34.00 -4.95 -5.71
CA THR A 408 -34.52 -4.68 -4.35
C THR A 408 -35.01 -3.25 -4.22
N THR A 409 -34.31 -2.31 -4.85
CA THR A 409 -34.59 -0.88 -4.76
C THR A 409 -34.46 -0.27 -6.15
N LYS A 410 -35.59 0.11 -6.74
CA LYS A 410 -35.68 0.70 -8.08
C LYS A 410 -34.83 1.97 -8.18
N LEU A 411 -34.15 2.15 -9.31
CA LEU A 411 -33.39 3.36 -9.61
C LEU A 411 -34.33 4.54 -9.93
N GLY A 412 -33.75 5.75 -9.94
CA GLY A 412 -34.32 6.92 -10.60
C GLY A 412 -34.19 6.80 -12.12
N GLU A 413 -33.78 7.87 -12.79
CA GLU A 413 -33.57 7.87 -14.24
C GLU A 413 -32.46 6.89 -14.63
N ILE A 414 -32.69 6.14 -15.71
CA ILE A 414 -31.69 5.26 -16.30
C ILE A 414 -31.43 5.70 -17.73
N GLN A 415 -30.24 6.19 -18.01
CA GLN A 415 -29.82 6.58 -19.36
C GLN A 415 -28.56 5.81 -19.76
N VAL A 416 -28.62 5.10 -20.88
CA VAL A 416 -27.49 4.32 -21.40
C VAL A 416 -27.24 4.68 -22.85
N ASN A 417 -26.03 5.10 -23.17
CA ASN A 417 -25.54 5.34 -24.52
C ASN A 417 -24.36 4.40 -24.83
N ALA A 418 -24.54 3.49 -25.78
CA ALA A 418 -23.57 2.47 -26.14
C ALA A 418 -23.80 1.97 -27.57
N LYS A 419 -22.84 1.22 -28.12
CA LYS A 419 -23.08 0.47 -29.36
C LYS A 419 -24.11 -0.64 -29.15
N THR A 420 -23.87 -1.42 -28.10
CA THR A 420 -24.67 -2.57 -27.72
C THR A 420 -25.00 -2.50 -26.24
N ILE A 421 -26.26 -2.75 -25.90
CA ILE A 421 -26.77 -2.83 -24.53
C ILE A 421 -27.27 -4.25 -24.31
N ALA A 422 -26.52 -5.05 -23.57
CA ALA A 422 -26.84 -6.44 -23.28
C ALA A 422 -27.58 -6.54 -21.93
N ILE A 423 -28.78 -7.10 -21.95
CA ILE A 423 -29.68 -7.16 -20.79
C ILE A 423 -29.90 -8.63 -20.38
N GLY A 424 -29.41 -8.98 -19.19
CA GLY A 424 -29.52 -10.30 -18.58
C GLY A 424 -30.63 -10.45 -17.54
N GLY A 425 -31.23 -9.35 -17.07
CA GLY A 425 -32.34 -9.35 -16.12
C GLY A 425 -33.24 -8.13 -16.28
N ASP A 426 -34.24 -7.98 -15.42
CA ASP A 426 -35.19 -6.87 -15.50
C ASP A 426 -34.50 -5.52 -15.31
N ILE A 427 -35.05 -4.46 -15.88
CA ILE A 427 -34.61 -3.07 -15.64
C ILE A 427 -35.79 -2.29 -15.10
N THR A 428 -35.65 -1.78 -13.88
CA THR A 428 -36.73 -1.07 -13.20
C THR A 428 -36.30 0.29 -12.68
N SER A 429 -37.10 1.30 -13.00
CA SER A 429 -37.02 2.64 -12.41
C SER A 429 -38.35 3.02 -11.75
N ASN A 430 -38.30 4.03 -10.88
CA ASN A 430 -39.46 4.55 -10.17
C ASN A 430 -39.66 6.04 -10.48
N ASN A 431 -40.81 6.39 -11.07
CA ASN A 431 -41.20 7.74 -11.49
C ASN A 431 -40.18 8.48 -12.39
N ALA A 432 -39.36 7.75 -13.13
CA ALA A 432 -38.28 8.31 -13.93
C ALA A 432 -38.05 7.52 -15.22
N ASN A 433 -37.56 8.17 -16.27
CA ASN A 433 -37.42 7.58 -17.60
C ASN A 433 -36.35 6.48 -17.64
N ILE A 434 -36.54 5.53 -18.56
CA ILE A 434 -35.50 4.59 -18.99
C ILE A 434 -35.21 4.87 -20.46
N THR A 435 -33.99 5.28 -20.79
CA THR A 435 -33.56 5.58 -22.16
C THR A 435 -32.34 4.72 -22.52
N LEU A 436 -32.53 3.80 -23.47
CA LEU A 436 -31.47 2.95 -24.00
C LEU A 436 -31.16 3.37 -25.44
N THR A 437 -30.00 3.98 -25.62
CA THR A 437 -29.47 4.46 -26.90
C THR A 437 -28.35 3.54 -27.36
N GLY A 438 -28.68 2.63 -28.27
CA GLY A 438 -27.81 1.55 -28.73
C GLY A 438 -28.62 0.33 -29.15
N GLY A 439 -27.99 -0.64 -29.80
CA GLY A 439 -28.63 -1.91 -30.10
C GLY A 439 -28.85 -2.73 -28.82
N VAL A 440 -30.09 -3.03 -28.48
CA VAL A 440 -30.45 -3.85 -27.31
C VAL A 440 -30.40 -5.34 -27.66
N ILE A 441 -29.66 -6.11 -26.86
CA ILE A 441 -29.59 -7.58 -26.93
C ILE A 441 -30.15 -8.17 -25.64
N LEU A 442 -31.20 -8.99 -25.77
CA LEU A 442 -31.82 -9.69 -24.65
C LEU A 442 -31.11 -11.03 -24.43
N ASN A 443 -30.31 -11.12 -23.37
CA ASN A 443 -29.68 -12.37 -22.93
C ASN A 443 -30.62 -13.24 -22.08
N SER A 444 -31.70 -12.64 -21.58
CA SER A 444 -32.81 -13.27 -20.85
C SER A 444 -34.14 -12.85 -21.47
N SER A 445 -35.25 -13.08 -20.77
CA SER A 445 -36.56 -12.50 -21.08
C SER A 445 -36.91 -11.42 -20.05
N PRO A 446 -36.33 -10.20 -20.17
CA PRO A 446 -36.49 -9.17 -19.15
C PRO A 446 -37.83 -8.43 -19.25
N THR A 447 -38.25 -7.87 -18.13
CA THR A 447 -39.22 -6.78 -18.06
C THR A 447 -38.48 -5.45 -17.96
N ILE A 448 -38.86 -4.45 -18.77
CA ILE A 448 -38.42 -3.07 -18.58
C ILE A 448 -39.60 -2.28 -18.02
N SER A 449 -39.48 -1.74 -16.80
CA SER A 449 -40.56 -1.02 -16.14
C SER A 449 -40.08 0.32 -15.62
N SER A 450 -40.63 1.38 -16.19
CA SER A 450 -40.54 2.73 -15.63
C SER A 450 -41.87 3.01 -14.95
N THR A 451 -41.94 2.84 -13.63
CA THR A 451 -43.20 3.03 -12.88
C THR A 451 -43.56 4.52 -12.91
N GLY A 452 -44.33 4.97 -13.91
CA GLY A 452 -44.74 6.37 -14.07
C GLY A 452 -43.88 7.24 -15.00
N GLY A 453 -42.86 6.69 -15.65
CA GLY A 453 -42.04 7.40 -16.66
C GLY A 453 -42.08 6.70 -18.03
N ASN A 454 -41.35 7.27 -18.99
CA ASN A 454 -41.27 6.73 -20.35
C ASN A 454 -40.15 5.69 -20.48
N ILE A 455 -40.38 4.67 -21.31
CA ILE A 455 -39.35 3.73 -21.75
C ILE A 455 -39.04 4.04 -23.22
N THR A 456 -37.78 4.36 -23.52
CA THR A 456 -37.31 4.73 -24.85
C THR A 456 -36.18 3.81 -25.29
N LEU A 457 -36.38 3.09 -26.41
CA LEU A 457 -35.39 2.22 -27.02
C LEU A 457 -35.03 2.78 -28.41
N ASN A 458 -33.87 3.43 -28.53
CA ASN A 458 -33.47 4.16 -29.75
C ASN A 458 -32.70 3.31 -30.77
N GLY A 459 -32.66 1.99 -30.60
CA GLY A 459 -31.94 1.06 -31.48
C GLY A 459 -32.71 -0.23 -31.72
N SER A 460 -32.09 -1.17 -32.44
CA SER A 460 -32.67 -2.50 -32.66
C SER A 460 -32.85 -3.23 -31.34
N VAL A 461 -33.93 -3.99 -31.18
CA VAL A 461 -34.14 -4.91 -30.06
C VAL A 461 -34.12 -6.33 -30.59
N ASN A 462 -33.12 -7.13 -30.19
CA ASN A 462 -32.97 -8.50 -30.64
C ASN A 462 -32.78 -9.46 -29.46
N GLY A 463 -33.29 -10.69 -29.57
CA GLY A 463 -32.90 -11.78 -28.68
C GLY A 463 -31.50 -12.29 -28.99
N SER A 464 -30.76 -12.74 -27.98
CA SER A 464 -29.44 -13.37 -28.17
C SER A 464 -29.50 -14.70 -28.93
N ALA A 465 -30.68 -15.34 -28.97
CA ALA A 465 -30.96 -16.54 -29.75
C ALA A 465 -32.39 -16.52 -30.31
N ILE A 466 -32.57 -17.11 -31.50
CA ILE A 466 -33.84 -17.15 -32.25
C ILE A 466 -34.95 -17.79 -31.40
N ASN A 467 -36.13 -17.17 -31.35
CA ASN A 467 -37.36 -17.67 -30.70
C ASN A 467 -37.25 -18.03 -29.20
N THR A 468 -36.29 -17.47 -28.45
CA THR A 468 -36.10 -17.82 -27.02
C THR A 468 -36.28 -16.66 -26.04
N ARG A 469 -36.46 -15.43 -26.51
CA ARG A 469 -36.44 -14.23 -25.67
C ARG A 469 -37.72 -13.41 -25.84
N SER A 470 -38.29 -13.00 -24.72
CA SER A 470 -39.42 -12.06 -24.67
C SER A 470 -38.98 -10.77 -24.00
N LEU A 471 -39.49 -9.64 -24.46
CA LEU A 471 -39.39 -8.36 -23.77
C LEU A 471 -40.79 -7.99 -23.29
N THR A 472 -40.93 -7.71 -22.00
CA THR A 472 -42.19 -7.23 -21.39
C THR A 472 -42.08 -5.77 -21.02
#